data_AF-A0A4D8RBN8-F1
#
_entry.id   AF-A0A4D8RBN8-F1
#
_cell.length_a   1.000
_cell.length_b   1.000
_cell.length_c   1.000
_cell.angle_alpha   90.00
_cell.angle_beta   90.00
_cell.angle_gamma   90.00
#
_symmetry.space_group_name_H-M   'P 1'
#
loop_
_entity.id
_entity.type
_entity.pdbx_description
1 polymer ?
#
loop_
_entity_poly.entity_id
_entity_poly.type
_entity_poly.pdbx_seq_one_letter_code
_entity_poly.pdbx_strand_id
1 'polypeptide(L)'
;MPDQHQPALSRDQVIDICGRLDDMRIASIIGTGATPAELMEATSWTGADDYMGEATRHPPSGRVARLLELLKADEPDWEDR
;
A
#
# COMPACT_ATOMS: atom_id res chain seq x y z
N MET A 1 16.21 0.93 27.15
CA MET A 1 16.36 1.29 25.72
C MET A 1 15.45 0.34 24.94
N PRO A 2 14.38 0.79 24.28
CA PRO A 2 13.65 -0.11 23.39
C PRO A 2 14.46 -0.25 22.09
N ASP A 3 14.62 -1.49 21.66
CA ASP A 3 15.34 -1.93 20.47
C ASP A 3 14.69 -1.35 19.21
N GLN A 4 15.39 -0.47 18.49
CA GLN A 4 14.96 0.11 17.23
C GLN A 4 15.28 -0.84 16.04
N HIS A 5 14.94 -2.12 16.16
CA HIS A 5 14.75 -2.95 14.97
C HIS A 5 13.51 -2.43 14.26
N GLN A 6 13.69 -1.72 13.16
CA GLN A 6 12.64 -1.32 12.23
C GLN A 6 11.82 -2.59 11.89
N PRO A 7 10.62 -2.79 12.49
CA PRO A 7 9.98 -4.09 12.39
C PRO A 7 9.32 -4.20 11.03
N ALA A 8 9.25 -5.44 10.54
CA ALA A 8 8.43 -5.79 9.39
C ALA A 8 7.03 -5.16 9.52
N LEU A 9 6.43 -4.80 8.38
CA LEU A 9 5.08 -4.26 8.30
C LEU A 9 4.14 -5.06 9.22
N SER A 10 3.50 -4.37 10.16
CA SER A 10 2.63 -4.99 11.15
C SER A 10 1.17 -4.71 10.81
N ARG A 11 0.28 -5.60 11.23
CA ARG A 11 -1.17 -5.47 10.99
C ARG A 11 -1.73 -4.11 11.41
N ASP A 12 -1.35 -3.64 12.59
CA ASP A 12 -1.77 -2.35 13.12
C ASP A 12 -1.37 -1.19 12.22
N GLN A 13 -0.12 -1.20 11.72
CA GLN A 13 0.40 -0.20 10.79
C GLN A 13 -0.34 -0.23 9.44
N VAL A 14 -0.67 -1.43 8.93
CA VAL A 14 -1.47 -1.55 7.71
C VAL A 14 -2.84 -0.92 7.88
N ILE A 15 -3.48 -1.15 9.03
CA ILE A 15 -4.80 -0.59 9.33
C ILE A 15 -4.74 0.93 9.55
N ASP A 16 -3.68 1.43 10.19
CA ASP A 16 -3.48 2.87 10.39
C ASP A 16 -3.27 3.61 9.05
N ILE A 17 -2.49 3.02 8.13
CA ILE A 17 -2.12 3.63 6.85
C ILE A 17 -3.23 3.51 5.79
N CYS A 18 -3.80 2.32 5.62
CA CYS A 18 -4.80 2.04 4.60
C CYS A 18 -6.24 2.11 5.12
N GLY A 19 -6.45 2.18 6.44
CA GLY A 19 -7.76 2.08 7.06
C GLY A 19 -8.23 0.64 7.27
N ARG A 20 -9.55 0.44 7.28
CA ARG A 20 -10.15 -0.88 7.53
C ARG A 20 -9.95 -1.80 6.32
N LEU A 21 -8.95 -2.67 6.40
CA LEU A 21 -8.69 -3.77 5.46
C LEU A 21 -9.07 -5.12 6.08
N ASP A 22 -9.39 -6.09 5.22
CA ASP A 22 -9.60 -7.48 5.63
C ASP A 22 -8.29 -8.17 6.04
N ASP A 23 -8.37 -9.11 6.99
CA ASP A 23 -7.25 -9.91 7.49
C ASP A 23 -6.43 -10.57 6.37
N MET A 24 -7.09 -11.06 5.31
CA MET A 24 -6.45 -11.69 4.15
C MET A 24 -5.61 -10.69 3.34
N ARG A 25 -6.08 -9.44 3.20
CA ARG A 25 -5.32 -8.39 2.53
C ARG A 25 -4.15 -7.95 3.36
N ILE A 26 -4.36 -7.76 4.66
CA ILE A 26 -3.29 -7.43 5.60
C ILE A 26 -2.19 -8.49 5.53
N ALA A 27 -2.54 -9.78 5.52
CA ALA A 27 -1.57 -10.87 5.36
C ALA A 27 -0.82 -10.81 4.02
N SER A 28 -1.50 -10.47 2.92
CA SER A 28 -0.86 -10.30 1.61
C SER A 28 0.13 -9.14 1.59
N ILE A 29 -0.26 -7.98 2.14
CA ILE A 29 0.57 -6.77 2.22
C ILE A 29 1.80 -7.05 3.10
N ILE A 30 1.62 -7.65 4.28
CA ILE A 30 2.74 -8.04 5.16
C ILE A 30 3.63 -9.08 4.46
N GLY A 31 3.03 -10.03 3.74
CA GLY A 31 3.73 -11.07 2.98
C GLY A 31 4.59 -10.53 1.83
N THR A 32 4.37 -9.29 1.37
CA THR A 32 5.26 -8.63 0.40
C THR A 32 6.64 -8.29 0.97
N GLY A 33 6.78 -8.27 2.30
CA GLY A 33 8.00 -7.84 2.98
C GLY A 33 8.29 -6.35 2.83
N ALA A 34 7.29 -5.55 2.47
CA ALA A 34 7.41 -4.11 2.38
C ALA A 34 7.54 -3.45 3.76
N THR A 35 7.94 -2.19 3.75
CA THR A 35 8.03 -1.33 4.93
C THR A 35 6.81 -0.40 5.03
N PRO A 36 6.50 0.13 6.22
CA PRO A 36 5.41 1.10 6.38
C PRO A 36 5.61 2.35 5.52
N ALA A 37 6.85 2.76 5.25
CA ALA A 37 7.16 3.86 4.34
C ALA A 37 6.73 3.55 2.89
N GLU A 38 7.05 2.35 2.39
CA GLU A 38 6.63 1.90 1.05
C GLU A 38 5.09 1.78 0.95
N LEU A 39 4.42 1.37 2.03
CA LEU A 39 2.95 1.32 2.07
C LEU A 39 2.32 2.71 2.04
N MET A 40 2.79 3.66 2.85
CA MET A 40 2.29 5.04 2.82
C MET A 40 2.49 5.70 1.45
N GLU A 41 3.61 5.41 0.78
CA GLU A 41 3.82 5.89 -0.58
C GLU A 41 2.74 5.30 -1.50
N ALA A 42 2.54 3.98 -1.48
CA ALA A 42 1.52 3.31 -2.29
C ALA A 42 0.09 3.83 -2.01
N THR A 43 -0.26 4.15 -0.76
CA THR A 43 -1.58 4.74 -0.45
C THR A 43 -1.72 6.16 -0.97
N SER A 44 -0.65 6.95 -0.91
CA SER A 44 -0.61 8.30 -1.48
C SER A 44 -0.84 8.25 -2.98
N TRP A 45 -0.29 7.26 -3.69
CA TRP A 45 -0.55 7.04 -5.12
C TRP A 45 -1.99 6.61 -5.44
N THR A 46 -2.67 5.94 -4.52
CA THR A 46 -4.08 5.53 -4.72
C THR A 46 -5.02 6.73 -4.56
N GLY A 47 -4.72 7.66 -3.67
CA GLY A 47 -5.53 8.88 -3.46
C GLY A 47 -5.15 10.09 -4.33
N ALA A 48 -3.90 10.17 -4.81
CA ALA A 48 -3.39 11.33 -5.56
C ALA A 48 -3.91 11.43 -7.01
N ASP A 49 -4.54 10.37 -7.55
CA ASP A 49 -5.08 10.37 -8.91
C ASP A 49 -6.19 11.43 -9.11
N ASP A 50 -6.92 11.78 -8.04
CA ASP A 50 -8.01 12.77 -8.07
C ASP A 50 -7.50 14.23 -7.99
N TYR A 51 -6.29 14.46 -7.47
CA TYR A 51 -5.74 15.79 -7.22
C TYR A 51 -4.57 16.13 -8.17
N MET A 52 -4.89 16.19 -9.46
CA MET A 52 -4.27 17.03 -10.49
C MET A 52 -2.73 17.23 -10.43
N GLY A 53 -2.00 16.49 -11.26
CA GLY A 53 -1.30 17.14 -12.37
C GLY A 53 0.23 17.04 -12.46
N GLU A 54 1.01 17.05 -11.36
CA GLU A 54 2.45 17.33 -11.50
C GLU A 54 3.41 16.49 -10.62
N ALA A 55 2.92 15.66 -9.70
CA ALA A 55 3.76 15.09 -8.64
C ALA A 55 4.54 13.81 -9.00
N THR A 56 4.36 13.24 -10.20
CA THR A 56 4.77 11.85 -10.42
C THR A 56 5.64 11.70 -11.66
N ARG A 57 6.72 12.49 -11.72
CA ARG A 57 7.76 12.40 -12.76
C ARG A 57 8.46 11.01 -12.79
N HIS A 58 8.27 10.18 -11.77
CA HIS A 58 8.69 8.78 -11.72
C HIS A 58 7.55 7.89 -11.22
N PRO A 59 7.04 6.93 -12.01
CA PRO A 59 6.05 5.96 -11.54
C PRO A 59 6.61 5.12 -10.39
N PRO A 60 5.76 4.65 -9.46
CA PRO A 60 6.20 3.74 -8.42
C PRO A 60 6.80 2.50 -9.10
N SER A 61 7.97 2.07 -8.65
CA SER A 61 8.67 0.91 -9.21
C SER A 61 9.07 -0.05 -8.09
N GLY A 62 9.08 -1.36 -8.39
CA GLY A 62 9.42 -2.39 -7.41
C GLY A 62 8.29 -2.66 -6.41
N ARG A 63 8.57 -2.58 -5.11
CA ARG A 63 7.62 -2.97 -4.06
C ARG A 63 6.42 -2.04 -3.96
N VAL A 64 6.63 -0.73 -4.11
CA VAL A 64 5.55 0.26 -4.07
C VAL A 64 4.53 0.03 -5.19
N ALA A 65 5.00 -0.31 -6.40
CA ALA A 65 4.13 -0.69 -7.51
C ALA A 65 3.28 -1.92 -7.16
N ARG A 66 3.93 -2.95 -6.60
CA ARG A 66 3.26 -4.18 -6.18
C ARG A 66 2.21 -3.95 -5.10
N LEU A 67 2.47 -3.05 -4.16
CA LEU A 67 1.51 -2.64 -3.14
C LEU A 67 0.35 -1.86 -3.76
N LEU A 68 0.65 -0.93 -4.67
CA LEU A 68 -0.37 -0.16 -5.38
C LEU A 68 -1.32 -1.08 -6.17
N GLU A 69 -0.79 -2.11 -6.84
CA GLU A 69 -1.59 -3.14 -7.51
C GLU A 69 -2.46 -3.91 -6.52
N LEU A 70 -1.93 -4.31 -5.36
CA LEU A 70 -2.69 -5.00 -4.31
C LEU A 70 -3.82 -4.14 -3.73
N LEU A 71 -3.58 -2.83 -3.60
CA LEU A 71 -4.57 -1.86 -3.12
C LEU A 71 -5.62 -1.55 -4.18
N LYS A 72 -5.25 -1.46 -5.46
CA LYS A 72 -6.18 -1.23 -6.59
C LYS A 72 -7.00 -2.47 -6.97
N ALA A 73 -6.45 -3.67 -6.82
CA ALA A 73 -7.16 -4.94 -7.07
C ALA A 73 -8.31 -5.21 -6.08
N ASP A 74 -8.53 -4.32 -5.10
CA ASP A 74 -9.68 -4.30 -4.20
C ASP A 74 -10.97 -3.93 -4.93
N GLU A 75 -10.90 -3.03 -5.92
CA GLU A 75 -12.04 -2.78 -6.81
C GLU A 75 -12.27 -4.07 -7.59
N PRO A 76 -13.39 -4.78 -7.33
CA PRO A 76 -13.71 -5.95 -8.12
C PRO A 76 -13.83 -5.48 -9.57
N ASP A 77 -12.90 -5.93 -10.39
CA ASP A 77 -12.95 -5.85 -11.84
C ASP A 77 -14.23 -6.55 -12.30
N TRP A 78 -15.35 -5.83 -12.25
CA TRP A 78 -16.59 -6.20 -12.93
C TRP A 78 -16.60 -5.62 -14.34
N GLU A 79 -15.43 -5.48 -14.98
CA GLU A 79 -15.31 -5.19 -16.41
C GLU A 79 -15.12 -6.50 -17.22
N ASP A 80 -15.97 -7.48 -16.92
CA ASP A 80 -16.43 -8.46 -17.93
C ASP A 80 -17.96 -8.37 -17.99
N ARG A 81 -18.49 -7.40 -18.76
CA ARG A 81 -19.67 -7.62 -19.63
C ARG A 81 -19.97 -6.47 -20.60
#